data_AF-W0RQW4-F1
#
_entry.id   AF-W0RQW4-F1
#
_cell.length_a   1.000
_cell.length_b   1.000
_cell.length_c   1.000
_cell.angle_alpha   90.00
_cell.angle_beta   90.00
_cell.angle_gamma   90.00
#
_symmetry.space_group_name_H-M   'P 1'
#
loop_
_entity.id
_entity.type
_entity.pdbx_description
1 polymer ?
#
loop_
_entity_poly.entity_id
_entity_poly.type
_entity_poly.pdbx_seq_one_letter_code
_entity_poly.pdbx_strand_id
1 'polypeptide(L)'
;MSRTHSILFAVAAAVLGPTVAHAATAHVDPVVRPIASFRFVPVRGLDMPAQVTVADSAGVLVASYRLAGSRADIPMQVDILESDLVLQGETPSGALTLVLHQESDAASARVSGGRWWLGDASGELRARSTR
;
A
#
# COMPACT_ATOMS: atom_id res chain seq x y z
N MET A 1 54.36 36.56 -39.51
CA MET A 1 55.18 35.77 -38.56
C MET A 1 54.71 36.13 -37.16
N SER A 2 54.25 35.12 -36.43
CA SER A 2 53.40 35.21 -35.24
C SER A 2 54.10 35.82 -34.02
N ARG A 3 53.30 36.53 -33.21
CA ARG A 3 53.64 37.16 -31.93
C ARG A 3 53.67 36.14 -30.78
N THR A 4 54.63 36.32 -29.88
CA THR A 4 54.67 35.73 -28.53
C THR A 4 54.76 36.87 -27.51
N HIS A 5 54.06 36.73 -26.37
CA HIS A 5 54.32 37.18 -24.98
C HIS A 5 52.95 37.29 -24.26
N SER A 6 52.54 36.26 -23.51
CA SER A 6 52.78 36.05 -22.07
C SER A 6 51.83 36.86 -21.18
N ILE A 7 50.77 36.21 -20.67
CA ILE A 7 49.94 36.71 -19.58
C ILE A 7 50.11 35.73 -18.40
N LEU A 8 50.67 36.25 -17.30
CA LEU A 8 50.72 35.60 -15.99
C LEU A 8 49.31 35.60 -15.38
N PHE A 9 48.78 34.42 -15.07
CA PHE A 9 47.61 34.28 -14.18
C PHE A 9 48.08 33.77 -12.83
N ALA A 10 47.83 34.57 -11.79
CA ALA A 10 47.98 34.15 -10.40
C ALA A 10 46.84 33.18 -10.04
N VAL A 11 47.17 31.97 -9.60
CA VAL A 11 46.20 31.00 -9.08
C VAL A 11 46.09 31.19 -7.58
N ALA A 12 44.94 31.66 -7.12
CA ALA A 12 44.58 31.69 -5.71
C ALA A 12 44.33 30.26 -5.21
N ALA A 13 45.06 29.83 -4.18
CA ALA A 13 44.85 28.55 -3.51
C ALA A 13 43.58 28.61 -2.65
N ALA A 14 42.51 27.98 -3.13
CA ALA A 14 41.32 27.71 -2.32
C ALA A 14 41.56 26.44 -1.49
N VAL A 15 41.62 26.59 -0.16
CA VAL A 15 41.62 25.47 0.79
C VAL A 15 40.24 24.81 0.74
N LEU A 16 40.15 23.66 0.08
CA LEU A 16 38.96 22.81 0.11
C LEU A 16 39.05 21.90 1.34
N GLY A 17 38.31 22.26 2.40
CA GLY A 17 38.00 21.33 3.48
C GLY A 17 37.15 20.17 2.94
N PRO A 18 37.21 18.97 3.56
CA PRO A 18 36.41 17.84 3.12
C PRO A 18 34.92 18.16 3.35
N THR A 19 34.20 18.43 2.28
CA THR A 19 32.74 18.39 2.27
C THR A 19 32.34 16.94 2.49
N VAL A 20 31.90 16.63 3.71
CA VAL A 20 31.18 15.39 4.00
C VAL A 20 29.89 15.47 3.20
N ALA A 21 29.86 14.82 2.04
CA ALA A 21 28.64 14.63 1.29
C ALA A 21 27.67 13.86 2.18
N HIS A 22 26.67 14.54 2.73
CA HIS A 22 25.47 13.88 3.23
C HIS A 22 24.85 13.22 2.00
N ALA A 23 25.12 11.92 1.83
CA ALA A 23 24.34 11.08 0.94
C ALA A 23 22.91 11.13 1.47
N ALA A 24 22.08 11.96 0.86
CA ALA A 24 20.64 11.85 1.00
C ALA A 24 20.31 10.46 0.45
N THR A 25 20.11 9.49 1.35
CA THR A 25 19.40 8.26 1.02
C THR A 25 18.07 8.72 0.44
N ALA A 26 17.95 8.67 -0.89
CA ALA A 26 16.67 8.80 -1.55
C ALA A 26 15.78 7.73 -0.93
N HIS A 27 14.85 8.16 -0.08
CA HIS A 27 13.79 7.31 0.40
C HIS A 27 12.97 6.96 -0.84
N VAL A 28 13.23 5.79 -1.42
CA VAL A 28 12.36 5.25 -2.45
C VAL A 28 11.10 4.87 -1.70
N ASP A 29 10.10 5.75 -1.73
CA ASP A 29 8.76 5.40 -1.26
C ASP A 29 8.37 4.09 -1.98
N PRO A 30 8.05 3.02 -1.22
CA PRO A 30 7.65 1.78 -1.85
C PRO A 30 6.42 2.07 -2.70
N VAL A 31 6.50 1.72 -3.99
CA VAL A 31 5.38 1.88 -4.91
C VAL A 31 4.29 0.91 -4.48
N VAL A 32 3.27 1.43 -3.80
CA VAL A 32 2.09 0.66 -3.40
C VAL A 32 1.18 0.52 -4.61
N ARG A 33 1.04 -0.72 -5.11
CA ARG A 33 0.19 -1.06 -6.26
C ARG A 33 -1.09 -1.73 -5.76
N PRO A 34 -2.28 -1.10 -5.88
CA PRO A 34 -3.53 -1.76 -5.57
C PRO A 34 -3.72 -3.00 -6.44
N ILE A 35 -3.99 -4.14 -5.81
CA ILE A 35 -4.27 -5.41 -6.51
C ILE A 35 -5.75 -5.79 -6.41
N ALA A 36 -6.44 -5.35 -5.35
CA ALA A 36 -7.86 -5.56 -5.17
C ALA A 36 -8.51 -4.41 -4.39
N SER A 37 -9.79 -4.17 -4.67
CA SER A 37 -10.62 -3.24 -3.91
C SER A 37 -12.03 -3.79 -3.76
N PHE A 38 -12.48 -3.88 -2.51
CA PHE A 38 -13.79 -4.40 -2.14
C PHE A 38 -14.62 -3.25 -1.61
N ARG A 39 -15.81 -3.04 -2.19
CA ARG A 39 -16.79 -2.08 -1.65
C ARG A 39 -17.88 -2.85 -0.95
N PHE A 40 -18.20 -2.43 0.27
CA PHE A 40 -19.24 -3.06 1.06
C PHE A 40 -20.50 -2.21 1.03
N VAL A 41 -21.64 -2.88 1.06
CA VAL A 41 -22.91 -2.21 1.30
C VAL A 41 -23.05 -2.02 2.80
N PRO A 42 -23.40 -0.81 3.28
CA PRO A 42 -23.62 -0.58 4.69
C PRO A 42 -24.67 -1.54 5.26
N VAL A 43 -24.35 -2.17 6.38
CA VAL A 43 -25.30 -2.96 7.18
C VAL A 43 -25.78 -2.08 8.32
N ARG A 44 -27.10 -1.96 8.52
CA ARG A 44 -27.64 -1.09 9.56
C ARG A 44 -27.15 -1.52 10.94
N GLY A 45 -26.69 -0.55 11.74
CA GLY A 45 -26.24 -0.79 13.12
C GLY A 45 -24.84 -1.38 13.23
N LEU A 46 -24.09 -1.48 12.13
CA LEU A 46 -22.69 -1.91 12.13
C LEU A 46 -21.81 -0.88 11.42
N ASP A 47 -20.63 -0.62 11.98
CA ASP A 47 -19.57 0.20 11.38
C ASP A 47 -18.79 -0.59 10.32
N MET A 48 -19.52 -1.21 9.40
CA MET A 48 -18.95 -1.92 8.27
C MET A 48 -18.13 -0.93 7.42
N PRO A 49 -16.87 -1.25 7.05
CA PRO A 49 -16.09 -0.40 6.16
C PRO A 49 -16.81 -0.16 4.84
N ALA A 50 -16.74 1.05 4.30
CA ALA A 50 -17.25 1.31 2.95
C ALA A 50 -16.37 0.67 1.87
N GLN A 51 -15.06 0.61 2.13
CA GLN A 51 -14.09 0.02 1.22
C GLN A 51 -12.94 -0.64 1.96
N VAL A 52 -12.46 -1.76 1.42
CA VAL A 52 -11.18 -2.39 1.77
C VAL A 52 -10.33 -2.45 0.52
N THR A 53 -9.05 -2.10 0.63
CA THR A 53 -8.07 -2.13 -0.46
C THR A 53 -6.95 -3.07 -0.06
N VAL A 54 -6.59 -3.98 -0.97
CA VAL A 54 -5.39 -4.81 -0.85
C VAL A 54 -4.42 -4.35 -1.92
N ALA A 55 -3.17 -4.17 -1.54
CA ALA A 55 -2.11 -3.70 -2.41
C ALA A 55 -0.83 -4.53 -2.22
N ASP A 56 -0.02 -4.55 -3.26
CA ASP A 56 1.36 -5.03 -3.20
C ASP A 56 2.30 -3.84 -2.96
N SER A 57 3.12 -3.94 -1.93
CA SER A 57 4.14 -2.97 -1.56
C SER A 57 5.49 -3.67 -1.57
N ALA A 58 6.22 -3.54 -2.69
CA ALA A 58 7.53 -4.17 -2.87
C ALA A 58 7.56 -5.70 -2.66
N GLY A 59 6.51 -6.41 -3.09
CA GLY A 59 6.39 -7.87 -2.94
C GLY A 59 5.72 -8.30 -1.62
N VAL A 60 5.30 -7.34 -0.79
CA VAL A 60 4.59 -7.60 0.46
C VAL A 60 3.14 -7.14 0.33
N LEU A 61 2.20 -8.05 0.61
CA LEU A 61 0.79 -7.69 0.66
C LEU A 61 0.51 -6.79 1.86
N VAL A 62 -0.17 -5.68 1.60
CA VAL A 62 -0.67 -4.74 2.60
C VAL A 62 -2.16 -4.52 2.35
N ALA A 63 -2.92 -4.26 3.40
CA ALA A 63 -4.32 -3.94 3.28
C ALA A 63 -4.72 -2.76 4.16
N SER A 64 -5.71 -2.01 3.71
CA SER A 64 -6.33 -0.94 4.47
C SER A 64 -7.84 -0.92 4.25
N TYR A 65 -8.57 -0.31 5.16
CA TYR A 65 -9.99 -0.05 5.00
C TYR A 65 -10.34 1.40 5.30
N ARG A 66 -11.51 1.81 4.81
CA ARG A 66 -12.09 3.12 5.05
C ARG A 66 -13.51 2.96 5.53
N LEU A 67 -13.83 3.61 6.65
CA LEU A 67 -15.20 3.69 7.16
C LEU A 67 -16.06 4.61 6.28
N ALA A 68 -17.37 4.39 6.30
CA ALA A 68 -18.30 5.25 5.59
C ALA A 68 -18.18 6.71 6.08
N GLY A 69 -18.04 7.65 5.13
CA GLY A 69 -17.86 9.07 5.42
C GLY A 69 -16.43 9.46 5.84
N SER A 70 -15.54 8.51 6.11
CA SER A 70 -14.13 8.77 6.39
C SER A 70 -13.30 8.82 5.11
N ARG A 71 -12.24 9.61 5.15
CA ARG A 71 -11.17 9.62 4.12
C ARG A 71 -9.89 8.95 4.59
N ALA A 72 -9.79 8.60 5.86
CA ALA A 72 -8.61 7.99 6.44
C ALA A 72 -8.56 6.50 6.10
N ASP A 73 -7.45 6.06 5.52
CA ASP A 73 -7.11 4.65 5.36
C ASP A 73 -6.57 4.09 6.68
N ILE A 74 -7.22 3.05 7.19
CA ILE A 74 -6.85 2.38 8.43
C ILE A 74 -6.21 1.04 8.08
N PRO A 75 -4.99 0.74 8.53
CA PRO A 75 -4.29 -0.48 8.15
C PRO A 75 -4.98 -1.73 8.70
N MET A 76 -4.84 -2.82 7.96
CA MET A 76 -5.26 -4.16 8.36
C MET A 76 -4.05 -5.09 8.44
N GLN A 77 -4.11 -6.05 9.35
CA GLN A 77 -3.22 -7.21 9.30
C GLN A 77 -3.61 -8.09 8.11
N VAL A 78 -2.60 -8.66 7.46
CA VAL A 78 -2.74 -9.51 6.28
C VAL A 78 -2.03 -10.82 6.54
N ASP A 79 -2.76 -11.92 6.47
CA ASP A 79 -2.24 -13.28 6.59
C ASP A 79 -2.65 -14.12 5.38
N ILE A 80 -1.75 -14.99 4.91
CA ILE A 80 -2.05 -15.96 3.85
C ILE A 80 -2.14 -17.33 4.51
N LEU A 81 -3.33 -17.92 4.51
CA LEU A 81 -3.58 -19.26 5.03
C LEU A 81 -3.94 -20.19 3.88
N GLU A 82 -3.03 -21.12 3.56
CA GLU A 82 -3.13 -21.99 2.39
C GLU A 82 -3.26 -21.19 1.08
N SER A 83 -4.49 -21.01 0.58
CA SER A 83 -4.82 -20.20 -0.60
C SER A 83 -5.72 -19.01 -0.28
N ASP A 84 -6.15 -18.87 0.97
CA ASP A 84 -7.04 -17.80 1.41
C ASP A 84 -6.23 -16.62 1.92
N LEU A 85 -6.71 -15.41 1.60
CA LEU A 85 -6.19 -14.17 2.15
C LEU A 85 -7.07 -13.73 3.32
N VAL A 86 -6.50 -13.68 4.51
CA VAL A 86 -7.20 -13.26 5.74
C VAL A 86 -6.79 -11.85 6.10
N LEU A 87 -7.77 -10.96 6.23
CA LEU A 87 -7.58 -9.57 6.59
C LEU A 87 -8.23 -9.30 7.94
N GLN A 88 -7.50 -8.66 8.85
CA GLN A 88 -8.01 -8.34 10.18
C GLN A 88 -7.81 -6.86 10.52
N GLY A 89 -8.82 -6.24 11.11
CA GLY A 89 -8.74 -4.82 11.53
C GLY A 89 -9.75 -4.47 12.61
N GLU A 90 -9.50 -3.39 13.34
CA GLU A 90 -10.33 -2.96 14.47
C GLU A 90 -11.29 -1.84 14.08
N THR A 91 -12.59 -2.10 14.07
CA THR A 91 -13.61 -1.08 13.79
C THR A 91 -14.27 -0.59 15.08
N PRO A 92 -15.00 0.54 15.06
CA PRO A 92 -15.77 0.97 16.22
C PRO A 92 -16.83 -0.05 16.68
N SER A 93 -17.30 -0.91 15.77
CA SER A 93 -18.21 -2.03 16.06
C SER A 93 -17.50 -3.32 16.48
N GLY A 94 -16.17 -3.31 16.62
CA GLY A 94 -15.35 -4.44 17.02
C GLY A 94 -14.42 -4.96 15.92
N ALA A 95 -13.81 -6.12 16.19
CA ALA A 95 -12.87 -6.77 15.28
C ALA A 95 -13.58 -7.21 13.99
N LEU A 96 -13.02 -6.78 12.86
CA LEU A 96 -13.38 -7.21 11.52
C LEU A 96 -12.41 -8.27 11.05
N THR A 97 -12.94 -9.41 10.62
CA THR A 97 -12.18 -10.45 9.90
C THR A 97 -12.80 -10.66 8.53
N LEU A 98 -11.98 -10.62 7.49
CA LEU A 98 -12.35 -10.94 6.12
C LEU A 98 -11.51 -12.13 5.67
N VAL A 99 -12.16 -13.15 5.12
CA VAL A 99 -11.50 -14.28 4.47
C VAL A 99 -11.85 -14.20 2.99
N LEU A 100 -10.85 -13.96 2.16
CA LEU A 100 -10.99 -13.82 0.72
C LEU A 100 -10.48 -15.10 0.06
N HIS A 101 -11.38 -15.80 -0.62
CA HIS A 101 -11.03 -17.01 -1.34
C HIS A 101 -10.37 -16.62 -2.66
N GLN A 102 -9.11 -17.02 -2.84
CA GLN A 102 -8.41 -16.82 -4.10
C GLN A 102 -8.71 -17.97 -5.04
N GLU A 103 -9.13 -17.66 -6.26
CA GLU A 103 -9.03 -18.62 -7.35
C GLU A 103 -7.60 -18.54 -7.90
N SER A 104 -6.85 -19.63 -7.71
CA SER A 104 -5.49 -19.77 -8.20
C SER A 104 -5.52 -19.95 -9.72
N ASP A 105 -5.56 -18.85 -10.46
CA ASP A 105 -5.06 -18.80 -11.84
C ASP A 105 -3.71 -18.09 -11.80
N ALA A 106 -2.66 -18.79 -12.24
CA ALA A 106 -1.26 -18.43 -12.02
C ALA A 106 -0.84 -17.06 -12.59
N ALA A 107 -1.71 -16.43 -13.39
CA ALA A 107 -1.47 -15.12 -13.99
C ALA A 107 -2.19 -13.96 -13.28
N SER A 108 -3.17 -14.21 -12.42
CA SER A 108 -3.94 -13.16 -11.74
C SER A 108 -4.72 -13.75 -10.56
N ALA A 109 -4.27 -13.49 -9.33
CA ALA A 109 -5.07 -13.75 -8.14
C ALA A 109 -6.39 -12.97 -8.24
N ARG A 110 -7.47 -13.65 -8.63
CA ARG A 110 -8.81 -13.09 -8.60
C ARG A 110 -9.52 -13.60 -7.37
N VAL A 111 -9.99 -12.65 -6.58
CA VAL A 111 -10.90 -12.95 -5.46
C VAL A 111 -12.30 -13.11 -6.05
N SER A 112 -12.81 -14.34 -6.05
CA SER A 112 -14.16 -14.66 -6.55
C SER A 112 -15.25 -14.44 -5.49
N GLY A 113 -14.87 -14.49 -4.21
CA GLY A 113 -15.76 -14.28 -3.10
C GLY A 113 -15.03 -14.43 -1.76
N GLY A 114 -15.79 -14.59 -0.70
CA GLY A 114 -15.23 -14.71 0.64
C GLY A 114 -16.29 -14.76 1.73
N ARG A 115 -15.82 -14.60 2.97
CA ARG A 115 -16.65 -14.49 4.16
C ARG A 115 -16.16 -13.32 5.01
N TRP A 116 -17.06 -12.74 5.77
CA TRP A 116 -16.74 -11.69 6.71
C TRP A 116 -17.36 -11.96 8.07
N TRP A 117 -16.69 -11.47 9.10
CA TRP A 117 -17.16 -11.39 10.48
C TRP A 117 -16.86 -10.00 11.05
N LEU A 118 -17.80 -9.42 11.76
CA LEU A 118 -17.65 -8.14 12.46
C LEU A 118 -18.33 -8.26 13.83
N GLY A 119 -17.52 -8.40 14.88
CA GLY A 119 -18.03 -8.84 16.18
C GLY A 119 -18.77 -10.17 16.03
N ASP A 120 -20.04 -10.22 16.45
CA ASP A 120 -20.90 -11.41 16.32
C ASP A 120 -21.62 -11.50 14.97
N ALA A 121 -21.57 -10.46 14.14
CA ALA A 121 -22.20 -10.45 12.83
C ALA A 121 -21.33 -11.16 11.79
N SER A 122 -21.93 -11.86 10.83
CA SER A 122 -21.20 -12.50 9.73
C SER A 122 -22.01 -12.56 8.45
N GLY A 123 -21.33 -12.80 7.33
CA GLY A 123 -21.96 -12.99 6.03
C GLY A 123 -20.99 -13.36 4.92
N GLU A 124 -21.52 -13.51 3.71
CA GLU A 124 -20.72 -13.79 2.52
C GLU A 124 -20.25 -12.50 1.83
N LEU A 125 -19.04 -12.55 1.29
CA LEU A 125 -18.52 -11.58 0.34
C LEU A 125 -18.75 -12.10 -1.06
N ARG A 126 -19.39 -11.27 -1.88
CA ARG A 126 -19.60 -11.57 -3.30
C ARG A 126 -18.84 -10.56 -4.12
N ALA A 127 -17.89 -11.03 -4.90
CA ALA A 127 -17.21 -10.16 -5.85
C ALA A 127 -18.23 -9.71 -6.90
N ARG A 128 -18.39 -8.40 -7.05
CA ARG A 128 -19.07 -7.83 -8.22
C ARG A 128 -18.00 -7.48 -9.24
N SER A 129 -17.92 -8.27 -10.31
CA SER A 129 -17.08 -7.92 -11.45
C SER A 129 -17.65 -6.67 -12.12
N THR A 130 -16.91 -5.56 -12.07
CA THR A 130 -17.14 -4.42 -12.94
C THR A 130 -16.31 -4.64 -14.18
N ARG A 131 -16.98 -4.91 -15.30
CA ARG A 131 -16.40 -5.11 -16.63
C ARG A 131 -15.95 -3.77 -17.23
#